data_AF-A0A935D6U1-F1
#
_entry.id   AF-A0A935D6U1-F1
#
_cell.length_a   1.000
_cell.length_b   1.000
_cell.length_c   1.000
_cell.angle_alpha   90.00
_cell.angle_beta   90.00
_cell.angle_gamma   90.00
#
_symmetry.space_group_name_H-M   'P 1'
#
loop_
_entity.id
_entity.type
_entity.pdbx_description
1 polymer ?
#
loop_
_entity_poly.entity_id
_entity_poly.type
_entity_poly.pdbx_seq_one_letter_code
_entity_poly.pdbx_strand_id
1 'polypeptide(L)'
;MSKVKKTILISLSSLFILSGIVVWHIHAVTKPKPNAHLANLQLARIDFSNELSPAEAAMIRSSVDAMPGVANARVNLEDRNLVYAYDRSVQDQAAVLAVVNDMSTVPGKPLVVTAEAAAMGCPAMVKEGMTGQLVSWITSVVR
;
A
#
# COMPACT_ATOMS: atom_id res chain seq x y z
N MET A 1 -10.81 -47.72 11.57
CA MET A 1 -10.08 -46.47 11.88
C MET A 1 -10.85 -45.73 12.98
N SER A 2 -10.24 -45.36 14.11
CA SER A 2 -10.98 -44.72 15.22
C SER A 2 -11.50 -43.33 14.80
N LYS A 3 -12.61 -42.87 15.42
CA LYS A 3 -13.22 -41.56 15.11
C LYS A 3 -12.19 -40.42 15.17
N VAL A 4 -11.25 -40.50 16.13
CA VAL A 4 -10.14 -39.56 16.29
C VAL A 4 -9.17 -39.56 15.10
N LYS A 5 -8.76 -40.73 14.60
CA LYS A 5 -7.88 -40.84 13.42
C LYS A 5 -8.55 -40.26 12.16
N LYS A 6 -9.87 -40.40 12.03
CA LYS A 6 -10.63 -39.83 10.91
C LYS A 6 -10.70 -38.29 10.99
N THR A 7 -10.94 -37.74 12.17
CA THR A 7 -10.96 -36.27 12.39
C THR A 7 -9.59 -35.64 12.13
N ILE A 8 -8.50 -36.26 12.59
CA ILE A 8 -7.13 -35.77 12.35
C ILE A 8 -6.81 -35.78 10.85
N LEU A 9 -7.17 -36.86 10.14
CA LEU A 9 -6.92 -36.97 8.70
C LEU A 9 -7.68 -35.89 7.90
N ILE A 10 -8.93 -35.60 8.28
CA ILE A 10 -9.74 -34.55 7.63
C ILE A 10 -9.14 -33.16 7.90
N SER A 11 -8.74 -32.89 9.15
CA SER A 11 -8.14 -31.61 9.52
C SER A 11 -6.78 -31.38 8.84
N LEU A 12 -5.99 -32.43 8.67
CA LEU A 12 -4.70 -32.32 7.99
C LEU A 12 -4.90 -32.11 6.49
N SER A 13 -5.85 -32.84 5.89
CA SER A 13 -6.22 -32.68 4.47
C SER A 13 -6.74 -31.28 4.16
N SER A 14 -7.62 -30.72 5.00
CA SER A 14 -8.13 -29.37 4.80
C SER A 14 -7.02 -28.32 4.88
N LEU A 15 -6.07 -28.46 5.79
CA LEU A 15 -4.91 -27.56 5.92
C LEU A 15 -4.02 -27.59 4.68
N PHE A 16 -3.76 -28.77 4.12
CA PHE A 16 -2.98 -28.92 2.89
C PHE A 16 -3.70 -28.31 1.68
N ILE A 17 -5.01 -28.53 1.55
CA ILE A 17 -5.82 -27.93 0.47
C ILE A 17 -5.81 -26.41 0.58
N LEU A 18 -6.05 -25.86 1.78
CA LEU A 18 -6.04 -24.42 2.02
C LEU A 18 -4.67 -23.81 1.68
N SER A 19 -3.58 -24.44 2.12
CA SER A 19 -2.21 -23.99 1.83
C SER A 19 -1.93 -24.00 0.32
N GLY A 20 -2.36 -25.04 -0.38
CA GLY A 20 -2.23 -25.13 -1.84
C GLY A 20 -2.98 -24.01 -2.58
N ILE A 21 -4.21 -23.69 -2.15
CA ILE A 21 -4.99 -22.59 -2.72
C ILE A 21 -4.28 -21.25 -2.51
N VAL A 22 -3.71 -21.01 -1.33
CA VAL A 22 -2.98 -19.77 -1.04
C VAL A 22 -1.74 -19.65 -1.93
N VAL A 23 -0.95 -20.72 -2.06
CA VAL A 23 0.24 -20.73 -2.95
C VAL A 23 -0.17 -20.48 -4.40
N TRP A 24 -1.22 -21.14 -4.88
CA TRP A 24 -1.76 -20.91 -6.22
C TRP A 24 -2.17 -19.45 -6.39
N HIS A 25 -2.93 -18.89 -5.45
CA HIS A 25 -3.40 -17.52 -5.53
C HIS A 25 -2.23 -16.54 -5.63
N ILE A 26 -1.23 -16.68 -4.76
CA ILE A 26 0.00 -15.86 -4.80
C ILE A 26 0.65 -15.98 -6.17
N HIS A 27 0.84 -17.19 -6.70
CA HIS A 27 1.45 -17.38 -8.01
C HIS A 27 0.62 -16.76 -9.15
N ALA A 28 -0.71 -16.84 -9.08
CA ALA A 28 -1.60 -16.28 -10.09
C ALA A 28 -1.53 -14.74 -10.14
N VAL A 29 -1.36 -14.08 -8.99
CA VAL A 29 -1.34 -12.61 -8.90
C VAL A 29 0.06 -11.99 -8.92
N THR A 30 1.11 -12.76 -8.66
CA THR A 30 2.51 -12.27 -8.65
C THR A 30 3.26 -12.44 -9.97
N LYS A 31 2.65 -13.08 -10.99
CA LYS A 31 3.27 -13.10 -12.32
C LYS A 31 3.54 -11.66 -12.77
N PRO A 32 4.81 -11.29 -13.01
CA PRO A 32 5.14 -9.93 -13.43
C PRO A 32 4.40 -9.69 -14.75
N LYS A 33 3.39 -8.81 -14.71
CA LYS A 33 2.73 -8.37 -15.92
C LYS A 33 3.80 -7.64 -16.75
N PRO A 34 3.98 -7.95 -18.04
CA PRO A 34 5.02 -7.36 -18.88
C PRO A 34 4.78 -5.88 -19.21
N ASN A 35 3.96 -5.19 -18.41
CA ASN A 35 3.63 -3.80 -18.59
C ASN A 35 4.72 -2.96 -17.93
N ALA A 36 5.70 -2.55 -18.73
CA ALA A 36 6.71 -1.54 -18.38
C ALA A 36 6.09 -0.25 -17.78
N HIS A 37 4.80 0.00 -18.03
CA HIS A 37 4.05 1.11 -17.48
C HIS A 37 3.92 1.12 -15.94
N LEU A 38 4.01 -0.06 -15.29
CA LEU A 38 4.01 -0.14 -13.83
C LEU A 38 5.40 0.01 -13.22
N ALA A 39 6.48 -0.16 -14.00
CA ALA A 39 7.85 -0.06 -13.49
C ALA A 39 8.22 1.36 -13.02
N ASN A 40 7.55 2.37 -13.59
CA ASN A 40 7.75 3.76 -13.23
C ASN A 40 6.69 4.29 -12.25
N LEU A 41 5.70 3.47 -11.89
CA LEU A 41 4.64 3.88 -10.98
C LEU A 41 5.15 3.78 -9.52
N GLN A 42 5.21 4.91 -8.82
CA GLN A 42 5.61 4.99 -7.42
C GLN A 42 4.44 5.44 -6.55
N LEU A 43 4.28 4.82 -5.39
CA LEU A 43 3.35 5.29 -4.36
C LEU A 43 3.99 6.41 -3.54
N ALA A 44 3.22 7.47 -3.30
CA ALA A 44 3.58 8.55 -2.42
C ALA A 44 2.44 8.86 -1.44
N ARG A 45 2.83 9.49 -0.33
CA ARG A 45 1.93 9.95 0.72
C ARG A 45 2.28 11.38 1.11
N ILE A 46 1.27 12.19 1.36
CA ILE A 46 1.38 13.54 1.93
C ILE A 46 0.59 13.55 3.24
N ASP A 47 1.23 13.94 4.32
CA ASP A 47 0.66 14.06 5.66
C ASP A 47 0.27 15.51 5.96
N PHE A 48 -0.92 15.71 6.52
CA PHE A 48 -1.42 17.02 6.92
C PHE A 48 -1.26 17.18 8.44
N SER A 49 -0.90 18.39 8.90
CA SER A 49 -0.76 18.64 10.33
C SER A 49 -2.10 18.66 11.07
N ASN A 50 -3.16 19.08 10.38
CA ASN A 50 -4.53 19.17 10.88
C ASN A 50 -5.50 18.41 9.98
N GLU A 51 -6.69 18.13 10.50
CA GLU A 51 -7.77 17.55 9.69
C GLU A 51 -8.19 18.51 8.58
N LEU A 52 -8.38 17.97 7.38
CA LEU A 52 -8.97 18.69 6.26
C LEU A 52 -10.48 18.69 6.40
N SER A 53 -11.15 19.77 6.01
CA SER A 53 -12.60 19.70 5.85
C SER A 53 -12.97 18.70 4.74
N PRO A 54 -14.15 18.05 4.79
CA PRO A 54 -14.58 17.14 3.72
C PRO A 54 -14.60 17.78 2.32
N ALA A 55 -14.88 19.09 2.25
CA ALA A 55 -14.88 19.85 1.00
C ALA A 55 -13.45 20.05 0.45
N GLU A 56 -12.51 20.46 1.31
CA GLU A 56 -11.08 20.56 0.93
C GLU A 56 -10.53 19.19 0.50
N ALA A 57 -10.85 18.13 1.24
CA ALA A 57 -10.42 16.77 0.92
C ALA A 57 -10.95 16.28 -0.44
N ALA A 58 -12.21 16.57 -0.76
CA ALA A 58 -12.79 16.25 -2.07
C ALA A 58 -12.11 17.04 -3.20
N MET A 59 -11.84 18.33 -2.97
CA MET A 59 -11.15 19.19 -3.93
C MET A 59 -9.71 18.71 -4.19
N ILE A 60 -8.93 18.53 -3.13
CA ILE A 60 -7.55 18.03 -3.21
C ILE A 60 -7.50 16.69 -3.93
N ARG A 61 -8.39 15.76 -3.57
CA ARG A 61 -8.48 14.46 -4.24
C ARG A 61 -8.74 14.63 -5.74
N SER A 62 -9.74 15.41 -6.13
CA SER A 62 -10.12 15.58 -7.53
C SER A 62 -9.00 16.23 -8.34
N SER A 63 -8.35 17.25 -7.77
CA SER A 63 -7.25 17.97 -8.43
C SER A 63 -6.03 17.07 -8.62
N VAL A 64 -5.65 16.31 -7.58
CA VAL A 64 -4.50 15.39 -7.64
C VAL A 64 -4.76 14.24 -8.60
N ASP A 65 -5.96 13.66 -8.61
CA ASP A 65 -6.33 12.56 -9.54
C ASP A 65 -6.37 13.02 -11.00
N ALA A 66 -6.59 14.32 -11.25
CA ALA A 66 -6.57 14.93 -12.59
C ALA A 66 -5.15 15.28 -13.08
N MET A 67 -4.13 15.20 -12.24
CA MET A 67 -2.77 15.54 -12.63
C MET A 67 -2.21 14.50 -13.63
N PRO A 68 -1.51 14.94 -14.70
CA PRO A 68 -0.86 14.03 -15.62
C PRO A 68 0.09 13.08 -14.90
N GLY A 69 -0.01 11.79 -15.20
CA GLY A 69 0.82 10.75 -14.60
C GLY A 69 0.42 10.35 -13.17
N VAL A 70 -0.63 10.93 -12.57
CA VAL A 70 -1.14 10.51 -11.26
C VAL A 70 -2.28 9.51 -11.40
N ALA A 71 -2.38 8.57 -10.48
CA ALA A 71 -3.47 7.60 -10.40
C ALA A 71 -3.84 7.28 -8.96
N ASN A 72 -5.12 6.96 -8.74
CA ASN A 72 -5.65 6.44 -7.49
C ASN A 72 -5.45 7.37 -6.29
N ALA A 73 -5.68 8.68 -6.45
CA ALA A 73 -5.63 9.60 -5.33
C ALA A 73 -6.72 9.27 -4.29
N ARG A 74 -6.33 9.19 -3.01
CA ARG A 74 -7.21 8.89 -1.87
C ARG A 74 -6.82 9.74 -0.67
N VAL A 75 -7.76 10.54 -0.18
CA VAL A 75 -7.60 11.27 1.07
C VAL A 75 -8.23 10.46 2.20
N ASN A 76 -7.46 10.25 3.26
CA ASN A 76 -7.89 9.66 4.51
C ASN A 76 -7.96 10.78 5.56
N LEU A 77 -9.19 11.13 5.95
CA LEU A 77 -9.45 12.18 6.94
C LEU A 77 -9.00 11.78 8.34
N GLU A 78 -9.21 10.51 8.72
CA GLU A 78 -8.88 9.98 10.05
C GLU A 78 -7.36 9.93 10.28
N ASP A 79 -6.62 9.37 9.31
CA ASP A 79 -5.15 9.30 9.38
C ASP A 79 -4.47 10.58 8.84
N ARG A 80 -5.25 11.63 8.53
CA ARG A 80 -4.80 12.96 8.04
C ARG A 80 -3.76 12.87 6.93
N ASN A 81 -4.03 12.07 5.91
CA ASN A 81 -3.09 11.89 4.80
C ASN A 81 -3.77 11.74 3.44
N LEU A 82 -3.00 12.04 2.40
CA LEU A 82 -3.32 11.78 1.00
C LEU A 82 -2.35 10.72 0.50
N VAL A 83 -2.86 9.63 -0.07
CA VAL A 83 -2.08 8.58 -0.73
C VAL A 83 -2.41 8.60 -2.22
N TYR A 84 -1.39 8.53 -3.06
CA TYR A 84 -1.55 8.50 -4.51
C TYR A 84 -0.41 7.71 -5.16
N ALA A 85 -0.65 7.22 -6.37
CA ALA A 85 0.40 6.68 -7.23
C ALA A 85 0.74 7.70 -8.31
N TYR A 86 2.01 7.77 -8.73
CA TYR A 86 2.41 8.62 -9.85
C TYR A 86 3.48 7.93 -10.71
N ASP A 87 3.44 8.18 -12.01
CA ASP A 87 4.46 7.75 -12.97
C ASP A 87 5.64 8.73 -12.94
N ARG A 88 6.80 8.25 -12.48
CA ARG A 88 8.03 9.04 -12.34
C ARG A 88 8.62 9.53 -13.65
N SER A 89 8.17 8.99 -14.79
CA SER A 89 8.58 9.49 -16.11
C SER A 89 7.77 10.71 -16.57
N VAL A 90 6.62 10.98 -15.92
CA VAL A 90 5.67 12.03 -16.30
C VAL A 90 5.46 13.05 -15.19
N GLN A 91 5.58 12.65 -13.93
CA GLN A 91 5.21 13.44 -12.76
C GLN A 91 6.26 13.31 -11.64
N ASP A 92 6.33 14.34 -10.79
CA ASP A 92 7.20 14.39 -9.61
C ASP A 92 6.41 14.59 -8.32
N GLN A 93 6.86 13.96 -7.24
CA GLN A 93 6.28 14.07 -5.90
C GLN A 93 6.29 15.52 -5.40
N ALA A 94 7.35 16.29 -5.68
CA ALA A 94 7.43 17.68 -5.24
C ALA A 94 6.43 18.58 -5.98
N ALA A 95 6.16 18.30 -7.27
CA ALA A 95 5.16 19.01 -8.04
C ALA A 95 3.74 18.74 -7.53
N VAL A 96 3.41 17.49 -7.19
CA VAL A 96 2.13 17.15 -6.55
C VAL A 96 2.01 17.81 -5.18
N LEU A 97 3.07 17.80 -4.37
CA LEU A 97 3.09 18.47 -3.07
C LEU A 97 2.85 19.99 -3.19
N ALA A 98 3.46 20.64 -4.18
CA ALA A 98 3.26 22.07 -4.42
C ALA A 98 1.79 22.39 -4.71
N VAL A 99 1.15 21.62 -5.61
CA VAL A 99 -0.27 21.77 -5.93
C VAL A 99 -1.14 21.56 -4.69
N VAL A 100 -0.86 20.52 -3.90
CA VAL A 100 -1.59 20.25 -2.65
C VAL A 100 -1.47 21.43 -1.68
N ASN A 101 -0.26 21.97 -1.48
CA ASN A 101 -0.01 23.09 -0.57
C ASN A 101 -0.64 24.41 -1.04
N ASP A 102 -0.78 24.61 -2.35
CA ASP A 102 -1.43 25.80 -2.91
C ASP A 102 -2.95 25.77 -2.71
N MET A 103 -3.53 24.57 -2.67
CA MET A 103 -4.97 24.35 -2.46
C MET A 103 -5.35 24.17 -0.99
N SER A 104 -4.41 23.76 -0.14
CA SER A 104 -4.69 23.47 1.26
C SER A 104 -4.35 24.65 2.16
N THR A 105 -5.27 24.96 3.06
CA THR A 105 -5.03 25.93 4.14
C THR A 105 -4.02 25.43 5.18
N VAL A 106 -3.64 24.15 5.08
CA VAL A 106 -2.77 23.42 5.99
C VAL A 106 -1.59 22.86 5.19
N PRO A 107 -0.33 23.17 5.54
CA PRO A 107 0.82 22.68 4.80
C PRO A 107 0.95 21.15 4.95
N GLY A 108 0.97 20.47 3.81
CA GLY A 108 1.28 19.05 3.72
C GLY A 108 2.78 18.80 3.80
N LYS A 109 3.17 17.63 4.33
CA LYS A 109 4.56 17.14 4.32
C LYS A 109 4.62 15.82 3.56
N PRO A 110 5.59 15.63 2.65
CA PRO A 110 5.76 14.34 2.00
C PRO A 110 6.21 13.32 3.05
N LEU A 111 5.66 12.10 2.99
CA LEU A 111 6.21 10.98 3.73
C LEU A 111 7.59 10.66 3.14
N VAL A 112 8.64 10.97 3.89
CA VAL A 112 9.99 10.47 3.62
C VAL A 112 10.07 9.09 4.24
N VAL A 113 9.89 8.07 3.41
CA VAL A 113 10.01 6.67 3.84
C VAL A 113 11.46 6.46 4.29
N THR A 114 11.68 6.23 5.59
CA THR A 114 13.02 5.85 6.08
C THR A 114 13.40 4.49 5.49
N ALA A 115 14.70 4.18 5.40
CA ALA A 115 15.16 2.93 4.80
C ALA A 115 14.52 1.68 5.45
N GLU A 116 14.16 1.75 6.74
CA GLU A 116 13.46 0.67 7.44
C GLU A 116 12.01 0.47 6.94
N ALA A 117 11.30 1.56 6.62
CA ALA A 117 9.92 1.49 6.12
C ALA A 117 9.83 1.06 4.66
N ALA A 118 10.88 1.32 3.86
CA ALA A 118 10.97 0.84 2.47
C ALA A 118 11.10 -0.69 2.41
N ALA A 119 11.75 -1.30 3.40
CA ALA A 119 11.87 -2.76 3.52
C ALA A 119 10.52 -3.45 3.82
N MET A 120 9.52 -2.73 4.33
CA MET A 120 8.19 -3.28 4.63
C MET A 120 7.22 -3.28 3.43
N GLY A 121 7.64 -2.79 2.26
CA GLY A 121 6.95 -2.99 0.98
C GLY A 121 5.62 -2.25 0.77
N CYS A 122 5.09 -1.52 1.75
CA CYS A 122 3.85 -0.76 1.60
C CYS A 122 3.85 0.54 2.43
N PRO A 123 3.95 1.74 1.80
CA PRO A 123 3.99 3.02 2.52
C PRO A 123 2.73 3.34 3.36
N ALA A 124 1.62 2.65 3.09
CA ALA A 124 0.37 2.78 3.82
C ALA A 124 0.37 2.05 5.18
N MET A 125 1.29 1.11 5.40
CA MET A 125 1.28 0.22 6.57
C MET A 125 2.39 0.48 7.58
N VAL A 126 2.96 1.68 7.61
CA VAL A 126 3.88 2.10 8.68
C VAL A 126 3.06 2.35 9.97
N LYS A 127 2.56 1.26 10.58
CA LYS A 127 2.07 1.17 11.95
C LYS A 127 2.86 0.02 12.58
N GLU A 128 3.50 0.27 13.73
CA GLU A 128 4.27 -0.71 14.51
C GLU A 128 3.36 -1.79 15.13
N GLY A 129 2.73 -2.58 14.27
CA GLY A 129 1.82 -3.66 14.65
C GLY A 129 2.47 -5.03 14.52
N MET A 130 1.96 -5.97 15.31
CA MET A 130 2.33 -7.39 15.42
C MET A 130 2.52 -8.13 14.08
N THR A 131 1.94 -7.63 12.98
CA THR A 131 2.10 -8.14 11.61
C THR A 131 3.52 -7.95 11.05
N GLY A 132 4.26 -6.94 11.51
CA GLY A 132 5.63 -6.65 11.06
C GLY A 132 6.64 -7.73 11.45
N GLN A 133 6.46 -8.37 12.61
CA GLN A 133 7.34 -9.43 13.10
C GLN A 133 7.21 -10.73 12.29
N LEU A 134 6.03 -10.99 11.75
CA LEU A 134 5.78 -12.19 10.96
C LEU A 134 6.39 -12.06 9.55
N VAL A 135 6.32 -10.85 8.96
CA VAL A 135 6.95 -10.54 7.68
C VAL A 135 8.49 -10.53 7.81
N SER A 136 9.04 -10.00 8.91
CA SER A 136 10.49 -10.04 9.15
C SER A 136 11.02 -11.46 9.32
N TRP A 137 10.25 -12.36 9.94
CA TRP A 137 10.62 -13.77 10.05
C TRP A 137 10.61 -14.47 8.69
N ILE A 138 9.54 -14.32 7.89
CA ILE A 138 9.45 -14.96 6.57
C ILE A 138 10.57 -14.49 5.64
N THR A 139 10.88 -13.19 5.64
CA THR A 139 11.96 -12.63 4.81
C THR A 139 13.35 -13.08 5.25
N SER A 140 13.55 -13.42 6.54
CA SER A 140 14.81 -13.99 7.03
C SER A 140 15.05 -15.45 6.62
N VAL A 141 13.98 -16.22 6.36
CA VAL A 141 14.06 -17.65 6.00
C VAL A 141 14.25 -17.86 4.49
N VAL A 142 13.85 -16.87 3.68
CA VAL A 142 13.91 -16.93 2.21
C VAL A 142 15.22 -16.34 1.66
N ARG A 143 16.08 -15.76 2.51
CA ARG A 143 17.42 -15.28 2.16
C ARG A 143 18.47 -16.36 2.43
#